data_AF-A0A952UV17-F1
#
_entry.id   AF-A0A952UV17-F1
#
_cell.length_a   1.000
_cell.length_b   1.000
_cell.length_c   1.000
_cell.angle_alpha   90.00
_cell.angle_beta   90.00
_cell.angle_gamma   90.00
#
_symmetry.space_group_name_H-M   'P 1'
#
loop_
_entity.id
_entity.type
_entity.pdbx_description
1 polymer ?
#
loop_
_entity_poly.entity_id
_entity_poly.type
_entity_poly.pdbx_seq_one_letter_code
_entity_poly.pdbx_strand_id
1 'polypeptide(L)'
;MAAKPSPGLRRAALSGALAALGSLTLAPTSAAGSAMSGPPSVPAVDQPLSGGEPREAAEADGAACVSYRAESRYQNYGYDHWVHLTSRCAEARRCHVTTQSNPSGVHLTLAAGASASELLFRGSPASEPGARVSCGTKG
;
A
#
# COMPACT_ATOMS: atom_id res chain seq x y z
N MET A 1 -7.43 32.11 29.22
CA MET A 1 -6.48 33.09 28.63
C MET A 1 -5.23 33.10 29.49
N ALA A 2 -4.15 32.47 29.03
CA ALA A 2 -2.81 32.61 29.60
C ALA A 2 -1.82 32.28 28.48
N ALA A 3 -0.90 33.21 28.26
CA ALA A 3 0.00 33.24 27.12
C ALA A 3 1.26 32.39 27.30
N LYS A 4 1.81 32.01 26.14
CA LYS A 4 3.12 31.42 25.80
C LYS A 4 4.28 31.80 26.74
N PRO A 5 5.30 30.93 26.83
CA PRO A 5 6.47 31.20 25.99
C PRO A 5 7.08 29.97 25.31
N SER A 6 7.66 30.23 24.12
CA SER A 6 8.55 29.34 23.39
C SER A 6 10.00 29.83 23.55
N PRO A 7 10.95 28.91 23.74
CA PRO A 7 12.28 29.04 23.19
C PRO A 7 12.56 27.78 22.32
N GLY A 8 12.92 27.87 21.05
CA GLY A 8 14.01 28.67 20.53
C GLY A 8 15.31 27.87 20.63
N LEU A 9 15.48 26.83 19.81
CA LEU A 9 16.80 26.26 19.57
C LEU A 9 17.01 26.03 18.06
N ARG A 10 17.74 26.98 17.48
CA ARG A 10 18.39 26.88 16.19
C ARG A 10 19.73 26.15 16.38
N ARG A 11 20.04 25.20 15.51
CA ARG A 11 21.38 24.69 15.11
C ARG A 11 21.14 23.36 14.38
N ALA A 12 21.79 23.01 13.28
CA ALA A 12 22.73 23.69 12.42
C ALA A 12 22.61 22.97 11.06
N ALA A 13 22.66 23.71 9.96
CA ALA A 13 22.84 23.12 8.64
C ALA A 13 24.25 22.54 8.58
N LEU A 14 24.38 21.22 8.37
CA LEU A 14 25.62 20.64 7.88
C LEU A 14 25.57 20.67 6.35
N SER A 15 26.33 21.61 5.79
CA SER A 15 26.80 21.61 4.43
C SER A 15 27.66 20.37 4.20
N GLY A 16 27.15 19.41 3.42
CA GLY A 16 27.93 18.32 2.83
C GLY A 16 28.14 18.62 1.35
N ALA A 17 29.32 19.13 1.03
CA ALA A 17 29.76 19.50 -0.30
C ALA A 17 30.53 18.35 -0.97
N LEU A 18 30.28 18.18 -2.28
CA LEU A 18 31.14 17.60 -3.32
C LEU A 18 31.72 16.18 -3.14
N ALA A 19 31.25 15.26 -3.99
CA ALA A 19 32.16 14.48 -4.81
C ALA A 19 31.52 14.26 -6.20
N ALA A 20 32.20 14.78 -7.21
CA ALA A 20 31.87 14.65 -8.61
C ALA A 20 32.74 13.54 -9.25
N LEU A 21 32.32 13.15 -10.46
CA LEU A 21 33.12 12.52 -11.52
C LEU A 21 33.39 11.02 -11.39
N GLY A 22 32.78 10.26 -12.31
CA GLY A 22 33.14 8.87 -12.53
C GLY A 22 32.30 8.14 -13.58
N SER A 23 32.01 8.76 -14.72
CA SER A 23 31.41 8.07 -15.86
C SER A 23 32.46 7.17 -16.52
N LEU A 24 32.46 5.87 -16.20
CA LEU A 24 33.16 4.87 -17.01
C LEU A 24 32.16 4.24 -17.98
N THR A 25 32.12 4.76 -19.20
CA THR A 25 31.51 4.10 -20.35
C THR A 25 32.49 3.05 -20.89
N LEU A 26 32.28 1.78 -20.58
CA LEU A 26 32.92 0.68 -21.31
C LEU A 26 32.01 0.27 -22.49
N ALA A 27 32.51 0.52 -23.70
CA ALA A 27 31.95 0.03 -24.95
C ALA A 27 32.39 -1.44 -25.21
N PRO A 28 31.75 -2.15 -26.16
CA PRO A 28 31.58 -3.61 -26.12
C PRO A 28 32.72 -4.38 -26.80
N THR A 29 33.11 -5.50 -26.21
CA THR A 29 33.88 -6.55 -26.90
C THR A 29 32.94 -7.57 -27.51
N SER A 30 32.84 -7.54 -28.84
CA SER A 30 32.25 -8.59 -29.67
C SER A 30 33.15 -9.82 -29.66
N ALA A 31 32.66 -10.94 -29.15
CA ALA A 31 33.23 -12.27 -29.39
C ALA A 31 32.16 -13.12 -30.06
N ALA A 32 32.35 -13.34 -31.37
CA ALA A 32 31.63 -14.35 -32.13
C ALA A 32 32.12 -15.74 -31.69
N GLY A 33 31.23 -16.53 -31.11
CA GLY A 33 31.48 -17.93 -30.75
C GLY A 33 30.28 -18.78 -31.18
N SER A 34 30.47 -19.56 -32.23
CA SER A 34 29.49 -20.48 -32.79
C SER A 34 29.15 -21.63 -31.82
N ALA A 35 27.85 -21.94 -31.77
CA ALA A 35 27.17 -23.23 -31.60
C ALA A 35 27.87 -24.32 -30.76
N MET A 36 27.17 -24.86 -29.74
CA MET A 36 26.74 -26.28 -29.65
C MET A 36 25.67 -26.46 -28.54
N SER A 37 24.66 -27.29 -28.84
CA SER A 37 23.79 -28.04 -27.91
C SER A 37 22.79 -27.26 -27.05
N GLY A 38 21.57 -27.13 -27.59
CA GLY A 38 20.40 -26.66 -26.86
C GLY A 38 19.96 -27.65 -25.76
N PRO A 39 19.68 -27.18 -24.53
CA PRO A 39 18.98 -27.97 -23.52
C PRO A 39 17.51 -28.19 -23.93
N PRO A 40 16.84 -29.24 -23.43
CA PRO A 40 15.42 -29.43 -23.66
C PRO A 40 14.65 -28.22 -23.11
N SER A 41 13.73 -27.70 -23.92
CA SER A 41 12.76 -26.67 -23.58
C SER A 41 11.94 -27.10 -22.35
N VAL A 42 12.41 -26.75 -21.16
CA VAL A 42 11.51 -26.53 -20.03
C VAL A 42 10.82 -25.19 -20.30
N PRO A 43 9.48 -25.11 -20.30
CA PRO A 43 8.84 -23.81 -20.28
C PRO A 43 9.36 -23.10 -19.03
N ALA A 44 10.05 -21.99 -19.23
CA ALA A 44 10.26 -21.01 -18.18
C ALA A 44 8.86 -20.62 -17.73
N VAL A 45 8.41 -21.25 -16.65
CA VAL A 45 7.33 -20.70 -15.84
C VAL A 45 7.93 -19.43 -15.23
N ASP A 46 7.86 -18.37 -16.01
CA ASP A 46 7.90 -16.99 -15.58
C ASP A 46 6.68 -16.82 -14.65
N GLN A 47 6.79 -17.42 -13.45
CA GLN A 47 5.93 -17.04 -12.35
C GLN A 47 6.53 -15.76 -11.82
N PRO A 48 5.96 -14.59 -12.14
CA PRO A 48 6.28 -13.41 -11.35
C PRO A 48 6.08 -13.81 -9.89
N LEU A 49 7.11 -13.57 -9.07
CA LEU A 49 7.00 -13.55 -7.61
C LEU A 49 5.66 -12.89 -7.29
N SER A 50 4.74 -13.72 -6.79
CA SER A 50 3.32 -13.43 -6.63
C SER A 50 3.16 -12.12 -5.85
N GLY A 51 3.08 -11.02 -6.59
CA GLY A 51 2.59 -9.74 -6.10
C GLY A 51 1.12 -9.96 -5.88
N GLY A 52 0.74 -10.13 -4.61
CA GLY A 52 -0.58 -10.57 -4.18
C GLY A 52 -1.66 -10.08 -5.12
N GLU A 53 -2.30 -11.03 -5.79
CA GLU A 53 -3.42 -10.73 -6.69
C GLU A 53 -4.39 -9.80 -5.94
N PRO A 54 -4.88 -8.71 -6.56
CA PRO A 54 -5.93 -7.90 -5.97
C PRO A 54 -7.10 -8.83 -5.70
N ARG A 55 -7.24 -9.27 -4.45
CA ARG A 55 -8.36 -10.11 -4.06
C ARG A 55 -9.60 -9.30 -4.37
N GLU A 56 -10.38 -9.79 -5.34
CA GLU A 56 -11.59 -9.15 -5.83
C GLU A 56 -12.38 -8.59 -4.64
N ALA A 57 -12.71 -7.31 -4.75
CA ALA A 57 -13.41 -6.53 -3.75
C ALA A 57 -14.58 -7.36 -3.23
N ALA A 58 -14.49 -7.83 -1.98
CA ALA A 58 -15.63 -8.45 -1.35
C ALA A 58 -16.73 -7.38 -1.32
N GLU A 59 -17.76 -7.52 -2.16
CA GLU A 59 -18.84 -6.55 -2.24
C GLU A 59 -19.40 -6.32 -0.84
N ALA A 60 -19.31 -5.09 -0.34
CA ALA A 60 -19.93 -4.73 0.93
C ALA A 60 -21.45 -4.75 0.72
N ASP A 61 -22.10 -5.80 1.23
CA ASP A 61 -23.55 -5.90 1.36
C ASP A 61 -24.08 -4.61 2.05
N GLY A 62 -24.70 -3.74 1.26
CA GLY A 62 -25.23 -2.42 1.67
C GLY A 62 -24.61 -1.20 0.98
N ALA A 63 -23.58 -1.37 0.14
CA ALA A 63 -22.72 -0.31 -0.37
C ALA A 63 -22.66 -0.20 -1.90
N ALA A 64 -23.80 -0.23 -2.61
CA ALA A 64 -23.80 -0.14 -4.09
C ALA A 64 -23.02 1.07 -4.66
N CYS A 65 -22.84 2.15 -3.87
CA CYS A 65 -22.05 3.33 -4.24
C CYS A 65 -20.69 3.46 -3.54
N VAL A 66 -20.32 2.60 -2.59
CA VAL A 66 -18.98 2.60 -1.96
C VAL A 66 -18.25 1.31 -2.32
N SER A 67 -17.15 1.42 -3.04
CA SER A 67 -16.24 0.31 -3.27
C SER A 67 -15.07 0.36 -2.29
N TYR A 68 -14.47 -0.80 -2.01
CA TYR A 68 -13.24 -0.85 -1.24
C TYR A 68 -12.29 -1.92 -1.77
N ARG A 69 -11.02 -1.77 -1.40
CA ARG A 69 -9.99 -2.79 -1.56
C ARG A 69 -9.18 -2.89 -0.28
N ALA A 70 -8.82 -4.11 0.10
CA ALA A 70 -7.87 -4.36 1.17
C ALA A 70 -6.49 -4.57 0.56
N GLU A 71 -5.47 -4.00 1.18
CA GLU A 71 -4.08 -4.13 0.74
C GLU A 71 -3.19 -4.49 1.92
N SER A 72 -2.30 -5.45 1.74
CA SER A 72 -1.30 -5.83 2.74
C SER A 72 0.07 -5.48 2.20
N ARG A 73 0.80 -4.60 2.89
CA ARG A 73 2.14 -4.17 2.50
C ARG A 73 3.17 -4.67 3.48
N TYR A 74 4.18 -5.36 2.98
CA TYR A 74 5.29 -5.77 3.83
C TYR A 74 6.08 -4.55 4.31
N GLN A 75 6.26 -4.42 5.63
CA GLN A 75 6.96 -3.33 6.31
C GLN A 75 7.64 -3.85 7.58
N ASN A 76 8.91 -3.47 7.83
CA ASN A 76 9.64 -3.75 9.08
C ASN A 76 9.41 -5.16 9.68
N TYR A 77 9.61 -6.22 8.89
CA TYR A 77 9.44 -7.63 9.30
C TYR A 77 8.00 -8.10 9.56
N GLY A 78 6.98 -7.33 9.17
CA GLY A 78 5.57 -7.73 9.22
C GLY A 78 4.77 -7.12 8.08
N TYR A 79 3.44 -7.15 8.18
CA TYR A 79 2.55 -6.53 7.19
C TYR A 79 1.75 -5.38 7.81
N ASP A 80 1.69 -4.27 7.09
CA ASP A 80 0.71 -3.20 7.30
C ASP A 80 -0.52 -3.54 6.48
N HIS A 81 -1.68 -3.67 7.13
CA HIS A 81 -2.96 -3.87 6.46
C HIS A 81 -3.67 -2.54 6.31
N TRP A 82 -3.95 -2.20 5.07
CA TRP A 82 -4.66 -1.00 4.66
C TRP A 82 -6.02 -1.36 4.09
N VAL A 83 -6.98 -0.47 4.31
CA VAL A 83 -8.22 -0.43 3.53
C VAL A 83 -8.26 0.86 2.75
N HIS A 84 -8.70 0.76 1.50
CA HIS A 84 -8.95 1.91 0.65
C HIS A 84 -10.42 1.90 0.28
N LEU A 85 -11.13 2.97 0.58
CA LEU A 85 -12.54 3.15 0.26
C LEU A 85 -12.69 4.26 -0.77
N THR A 86 -13.62 4.08 -1.70
CA THR A 86 -13.99 5.08 -2.71
C THR A 86 -15.51 5.22 -2.73
N SER A 87 -16.01 6.43 -2.53
CA SER A 87 -17.43 6.76 -2.61
C SER A 87 -17.76 7.34 -3.97
N ARG A 88 -18.79 6.79 -4.60
CA ARG A 88 -19.55 7.38 -5.71
C ARG A 88 -20.95 7.79 -5.25
N CYS A 89 -21.17 7.86 -3.94
CA CYS A 89 -22.45 8.26 -3.38
C CYS A 89 -22.65 9.78 -3.52
N ALA A 90 -23.90 10.20 -3.71
CA ALA A 90 -24.29 11.61 -3.69
C ALA A 90 -24.23 12.23 -2.28
N GLU A 91 -24.25 11.38 -1.25
CA GLU A 91 -24.23 11.79 0.16
C GLU A 91 -23.07 11.13 0.91
N ALA A 92 -22.69 11.74 2.03
CA ALA A 92 -21.69 11.19 2.92
C ALA A 92 -22.18 9.87 3.55
N ARG A 93 -21.24 8.93 3.69
CA ARG A 93 -21.47 7.62 4.31
C ARG A 93 -20.64 7.47 5.57
N ARG A 94 -21.16 6.74 6.55
CA ARG A 94 -20.39 6.27 7.70
C ARG A 94 -20.11 4.79 7.48
N CYS A 95 -18.84 4.44 7.42
CA CYS A 95 -18.37 3.08 7.22
C CYS A 95 -17.74 2.54 8.51
N HIS A 96 -17.98 1.28 8.80
CA HIS A 96 -17.33 0.52 9.85
C HIS A 96 -16.49 -0.57 9.19
N VAL A 97 -15.20 -0.57 9.50
CA VAL A 97 -14.24 -1.51 8.94
C VAL A 97 -13.73 -2.41 10.04
N THR A 98 -13.87 -3.72 9.89
CA THR A 98 -13.45 -4.72 10.86
C THR A 98 -12.49 -5.71 10.22
N THR A 99 -11.59 -6.29 11.02
CA THR A 99 -10.77 -7.44 10.61
C THR A 99 -10.95 -8.57 11.61
N GLN A 100 -10.34 -9.73 11.36
CA GLN A 100 -10.34 -10.81 12.35
C GLN A 100 -9.53 -10.42 13.61
N SER A 101 -8.39 -9.75 13.45
CA SER A 101 -7.56 -9.30 14.57
C SER A 101 -8.06 -8.02 15.25
N ASN A 102 -8.91 -7.24 14.59
CA ASN A 102 -9.57 -6.06 15.17
C ASN A 102 -11.10 -6.12 14.98
N PRO A 103 -11.81 -6.87 15.84
CA PRO A 103 -13.26 -7.01 15.75
C PRO A 103 -14.03 -5.75 16.17
N SER A 104 -13.45 -4.90 17.03
CA SER A 104 -14.03 -3.57 17.32
C SER A 104 -14.02 -2.67 16.08
N GLY A 105 -13.05 -2.86 15.20
CA GLY A 105 -12.93 -2.14 13.94
C GLY A 105 -12.63 -0.65 14.08
N VAL A 106 -12.80 0.06 12.97
CA VAL A 106 -12.57 1.50 12.84
C VAL A 106 -13.76 2.13 12.13
N HIS A 107 -14.18 3.31 12.59
CA HIS A 107 -15.24 4.08 11.93
C HIS A 107 -14.65 5.19 11.08
N LEU A 108 -15.11 5.25 9.83
CA LEU A 108 -14.66 6.22 8.84
C LEU A 108 -15.87 6.99 8.32
N THR A 109 -15.73 8.31 8.17
CA THR A 109 -16.71 9.12 7.45
C THR A 109 -16.18 9.36 6.05
N LEU A 110 -16.88 8.83 5.05
CA LEU A 110 -16.54 8.99 3.65
C LEU A 110 -17.45 10.06 3.04
N ALA A 111 -16.89 11.20 2.65
CA ALA A 111 -17.65 12.25 1.99
C ALA A 111 -18.20 11.78 0.62
N ALA A 112 -19.19 12.50 0.11
CA ALA A 112 -19.72 12.26 -1.23
C ALA A 112 -18.61 12.40 -2.28
N GLY A 113 -18.48 11.43 -3.18
CA GLY A 113 -17.45 11.42 -4.23
C GLY A 113 -16.00 11.27 -3.76
N ALA A 114 -15.76 11.04 -2.46
CA ALA A 114 -14.41 11.05 -1.89
C ALA A 114 -13.81 9.64 -1.76
N SER A 115 -12.47 9.61 -1.62
CA SER A 115 -11.74 8.40 -1.27
C SER A 115 -11.05 8.56 0.09
N ALA A 116 -10.94 7.47 0.84
CA ALA A 116 -10.24 7.41 2.11
C ALA A 116 -9.33 6.19 2.15
N SER A 117 -8.27 6.26 2.93
CA SER A 117 -7.39 5.11 3.18
C SER A 117 -7.03 5.09 4.65
N GLU A 118 -7.19 3.93 5.27
CA GLU A 118 -6.97 3.75 6.71
C GLU A 118 -6.07 2.55 6.94
N LEU A 119 -5.10 2.72 7.85
CA LEU A 119 -4.29 1.62 8.34
C LEU A 119 -5.10 0.88 9.41
N LEU A 120 -5.40 -0.39 9.16
CA LEU A 120 -6.17 -1.22 10.08
C LEU A 120 -5.28 -1.88 11.13
N PHE A 121 -4.10 -2.32 10.72
CA PHE A 121 -3.17 -3.03 11.60
C PHE A 121 -1.73 -2.98 11.08
N ARG A 122 -0.76 -3.05 11.98
CA ARG A 122 0.68 -3.09 11.67
C ARG A 122 1.35 -4.29 12.33
N GLY A 123 2.17 -4.99 11.55
CA GLY A 123 3.05 -6.04 12.07
C GLY A 123 2.38 -7.40 12.25
N SER A 124 1.30 -7.69 11.52
CA SER A 124 0.62 -8.99 11.54
C SER A 124 1.31 -10.01 10.63
N PRO A 125 1.06 -11.31 10.87
CA PRO A 125 1.37 -12.37 9.91
C PRO A 125 0.63 -12.16 8.59
N ALA A 126 1.24 -12.60 7.48
CA ALA A 126 0.72 -12.38 6.12
C ALA A 126 -0.71 -12.91 5.87
N SER A 127 -1.18 -13.87 6.67
CA SER A 127 -2.36 -14.70 6.40
C SER A 127 -3.62 -14.29 7.17
N GLU A 128 -3.79 -13.02 7.52
CA GLU A 128 -5.02 -12.57 8.18
C GLU A 128 -6.19 -12.49 7.17
N PRO A 129 -7.39 -13.00 7.51
CA PRO A 129 -8.58 -12.82 6.67
C PRO A 129 -8.84 -11.33 6.43
N GLY A 130 -9.11 -10.99 5.16
CA GLY A 130 -9.27 -9.60 4.72
C GLY A 130 -10.33 -8.79 5.47
N ALA A 131 -10.26 -7.47 5.29
CA ALA A 131 -11.17 -6.52 5.95
C ALA A 131 -12.63 -6.71 5.51
N ARG A 132 -13.56 -6.59 6.47
CA ARG A 132 -15.00 -6.48 6.24
C ARG A 132 -15.43 -5.03 6.40
N VAL A 133 -16.18 -4.51 5.43
CA VAL A 133 -16.65 -3.12 5.42
C VAL A 133 -18.17 -3.11 5.39
N SER A 134 -18.80 -2.37 6.30
CA SER A 134 -20.23 -2.07 6.28
C SER A 134 -20.44 -0.56 6.26
N CYS A 135 -21.26 -0.04 5.34
CA CYS A 135 -21.47 1.40 5.19
C CYS A 135 -22.96 1.74 5.26
N GLY A 136 -23.29 2.78 6.02
CA GLY A 136 -24.63 3.36 6.13
C GLY A 136 -24.68 4.84 5.76
N THR A 137 -25.87 5.43 5.64
CA THR A 137 -26.04 6.89 5.56
C THR A 137 -25.40 7.55 6.78
N LYS A 138 -24.80 8.73 6.59
CA LYS A 138 -24.36 9.56 7.70
C LYS A 138 -25.59 10.22 8.32
N GLY A 139 -26.12 9.62 9.39
CA GLY A 139 -27.15 10.24 10.24
C GLY A 139 -26.64 11.49 10.94
#